data_AF-A0A938RKF0-F1
#
_entry.id   AF-A0A938RKF0-F1
#
_cell.length_a   1.000
_cell.length_b   1.000
_cell.length_c   1.000
_cell.angle_alpha   90.00
_cell.angle_beta   90.00
_cell.angle_gamma   90.00
#
_symmetry.space_group_name_H-M   'P 1'
#
loop_
_entity.id
_entity.type
_entity.pdbx_description
1 polymer ?
#
loop_
_entity_poly.entity_id
_entity_poly.type
_entity_poly.pdbx_seq_one_letter_code
_entity_poly.pdbx_strand_id
1 'polypeptide(L)'
;MNDPCVHIGSEKDLKEILRTRNKVIALFYASWCPFCVRFLPIFRKRAVLDGQYFAIVQDDGDTLGNPYSVEILPTLIFFENGAVSKRLDGISGIGLNETQFEDFVKSCPVPLKRLASTKALTIRG
;
A
#
# COMPACT_ATOMS: atom_id res chain seq x y z
N MET A 1 -12.92 13.09 11.14
CA MET A 1 -12.49 11.69 10.93
C MET A 1 -11.17 11.76 10.20
N ASN A 2 -10.10 11.24 10.80
CA ASN A 2 -8.79 11.19 10.12
C ASN A 2 -8.81 10.05 9.10
N ASP A 3 -8.46 10.30 7.85
CA ASP A 3 -8.30 9.24 6.85
C ASP A 3 -7.09 8.39 7.27
N PRO A 4 -7.23 7.05 7.42
CA PRO A 4 -6.13 6.18 7.81
C PRO A 4 -5.06 6.06 6.72
N CYS A 5 -5.36 6.46 5.48
CA CYS A 5 -4.45 6.40 4.35
C CYS A 5 -3.83 7.77 4.06
N VAL A 6 -2.56 7.76 3.65
CA VAL A 6 -1.92 8.97 3.10
C VAL A 6 -2.33 9.14 1.64
N HIS A 7 -2.71 10.36 1.27
CA HIS A 7 -3.04 10.71 -0.11
C HIS A 7 -1.82 11.29 -0.82
N ILE A 8 -1.55 10.77 -2.00
CA ILE A 8 -0.42 11.12 -2.85
C ILE A 8 -0.98 11.56 -4.20
N GLY A 9 -0.73 12.81 -4.56
CA GLY A 9 -1.13 13.40 -5.86
C GLY A 9 0.04 13.92 -6.68
N SER A 10 1.29 13.63 -6.26
CA SER A 10 2.49 14.10 -6.96
C SER A 10 3.63 13.07 -6.87
N GLU A 11 4.50 13.09 -7.88
CA GLU A 11 5.69 12.23 -7.94
C GLU A 11 6.64 12.52 -6.77
N LYS A 12 6.74 13.79 -6.37
CA LYS A 12 7.58 14.24 -5.25
C LYS A 12 7.13 13.59 -3.94
N ASP A 13 5.83 13.59 -3.67
CA ASP A 13 5.28 13.02 -2.43
C ASP A 13 5.42 11.50 -2.44
N LEU A 14 5.22 10.85 -3.59
CA LEU A 14 5.46 9.42 -3.75
C LEU A 14 6.91 9.06 -3.44
N LYS A 15 7.87 9.76 -4.05
CA LYS A 15 9.30 9.55 -3.81
C LYS A 15 9.67 9.75 -2.34
N GLU A 16 9.12 10.78 -1.69
CA GLU A 16 9.43 11.05 -0.29
C GLU A 16 8.88 9.97 0.65
N ILE A 17 7.66 9.49 0.42
CA ILE A 17 7.09 8.38 1.18
C ILE A 17 7.92 7.11 0.98
N LEU A 18 8.29 6.79 -0.26
CA LEU A 18 9.10 5.60 -0.57
C LEU A 18 10.52 5.67 0.01
N ARG A 19 11.07 6.88 0.22
CA ARG A 19 12.37 7.09 0.87
C ARG A 19 12.31 6.98 2.39
N THR A 20 11.20 7.40 3.00
CA THR A 20 11.06 7.52 4.46
C THR A 20 10.38 6.31 5.11
N ARG A 21 9.67 5.49 4.33
CA ARG A 21 8.96 4.30 4.80
C ARG A 21 9.54 3.05 4.16
N ASN A 22 9.98 2.12 5.00
CA ASN A 22 10.55 0.85 4.53
C ASN A 22 9.51 -0.05 3.85
N LYS A 23 8.23 0.07 4.19
CA LYS A 23 7.15 -0.79 3.70
C LYS A 23 5.90 0.04 3.43
N VAL A 24 5.43 0.04 2.19
CA VAL A 24 4.25 0.81 1.76
C VAL A 24 3.38 -0.08 0.88
N ILE A 25 2.10 -0.19 1.21
CA ILE A 25 1.06 -0.72 0.32
C ILE A 25 0.41 0.48 -0.35
N ALA A 26 0.68 0.67 -1.64
CA ALA A 26 0.14 1.75 -2.44
C ALA A 26 -1.00 1.25 -3.32
N LEU A 27 -2.13 1.96 -3.28
CA LEU A 27 -3.23 1.81 -4.22
C LEU A 27 -3.10 2.87 -5.31
N PHE A 28 -2.77 2.45 -6.53
CA PHE A 28 -2.90 3.30 -7.72
C PHE A 28 -4.37 3.34 -8.14
N TYR A 29 -4.89 4.55 -8.21
CA TYR A 29 -6.31 4.86 -8.25
C TYR A 29 -6.54 6.05 -9.19
N ALA A 30 -7.69 6.08 -9.89
CA ALA A 30 -8.17 7.28 -10.56
C ALA A 30 -9.62 7.59 -10.15
N SER A 31 -9.92 8.87 -9.95
CA SER A 31 -11.21 9.39 -9.48
C SER A 31 -12.35 9.14 -10.46
N TRP A 32 -12.03 9.05 -11.74
CA TRP A 32 -12.98 8.73 -12.81
C TRP A 32 -13.19 7.22 -13.00
N CYS A 33 -12.39 6.35 -12.37
CA CYS A 33 -12.49 4.90 -12.56
C CYS A 33 -13.53 4.28 -11.61
N PRO A 34 -14.63 3.68 -12.13
CA PRO A 34 -15.70 3.16 -11.28
C PRO A 34 -15.27 1.95 -10.42
N PHE A 35 -14.31 1.14 -10.90
CA PHE A 35 -13.73 0.04 -10.14
C PHE A 35 -12.91 0.53 -8.96
N CYS A 36 -12.16 1.62 -9.17
CA CYS A 36 -11.38 2.30 -8.15
C CYS A 36 -12.28 2.87 -7.04
N VAL A 37 -13.33 3.61 -7.42
CA VAL A 37 -14.29 4.20 -6.48
C VAL A 37 -14.93 3.13 -5.59
N ARG A 38 -15.30 1.97 -6.16
CA ARG A 38 -15.86 0.85 -5.39
C ARG A 38 -14.85 0.19 -4.46
N PHE A 39 -13.58 0.11 -4.85
CA PHE A 39 -12.55 -0.55 -4.07
C PHE A 39 -11.99 0.32 -2.92
N LEU A 40 -11.98 1.64 -3.08
CA LEU A 40 -11.46 2.60 -2.11
C LEU A 40 -11.97 2.44 -0.66
N PRO A 41 -13.28 2.24 -0.38
CA PRO A 41 -13.74 2.01 1.00
C PRO A 41 -13.20 0.71 1.61
N ILE A 42 -12.99 -0.33 0.81
CA ILE A 42 -12.41 -1.62 1.25
C ILE A 42 -10.95 -1.42 1.66
N PHE A 43 -10.19 -0.71 0.81
CA PHE A 43 -8.80 -0.36 1.08
C PHE A 43 -8.64 0.43 2.38
N ARG A 44 -9.44 1.48 2.55
CA ARG A 44 -9.44 2.32 3.77
C ARG A 44 -9.79 1.53 5.03
N LYS A 45 -10.80 0.67 4.96
CA LYS A 45 -11.20 -0.18 6.10
C LYS A 45 -10.04 -1.05 6.57
N ARG A 46 -9.26 -1.60 5.64
CA ARG A 46 -8.10 -2.44 5.98
C ARG A 46 -6.95 -1.67 6.60
N ALA A 47 -6.69 -0.44 6.14
CA ALA A 47 -5.64 0.44 6.66
C ALA A 47 -5.81 0.76 8.16
N VAL A 48 -7.04 0.77 8.67
CA VAL A 48 -7.31 0.96 10.12
C VAL A 48 -6.85 -0.22 10.97
N LEU A 49 -6.87 -1.43 10.39
CA LEU A 49 -6.69 -2.68 11.12
C LEU A 49 -5.23 -3.18 11.15
N ASP A 50 -4.33 -2.52 10.43
CA ASP A 50 -2.98 -3.02 10.19
C ASP A 50 -1.91 -1.99 10.57
N GLY A 51 -0.75 -2.48 11.00
CA GLY A 51 0.42 -1.66 11.32
C GLY A 51 1.27 -1.31 10.09
N GLN A 52 0.82 -1.66 8.89
CA GLN A 52 1.47 -1.32 7.61
C GLN A 52 1.09 0.08 7.15
N TYR A 53 1.93 0.67 6.29
CA TYR A 53 1.70 2.01 5.76
C TYR A 53 0.87 1.93 4.47
N PHE A 54 -0.36 2.44 4.49
CA PHE A 54 -1.26 2.45 3.34
C PHE A 54 -1.26 3.85 2.69
N ALA A 55 -1.04 3.86 1.37
CA ALA A 55 -1.03 5.07 0.57
C ALA A 55 -2.04 4.97 -0.59
N ILE A 56 -2.78 6.03 -0.83
CA ILE A 56 -3.62 6.20 -2.02
C ILE A 56 -2.84 7.09 -2.97
N VAL A 57 -2.45 6.54 -4.11
CA VAL A 57 -1.82 7.26 -5.21
C VAL A 57 -2.92 7.60 -6.21
N GLN A 58 -3.43 8.83 -6.13
CA GLN A 58 -4.43 9.32 -7.06
C GLN A 58 -3.73 9.81 -8.33
N ASP A 59 -3.97 9.10 -9.43
CA ASP A 59 -3.30 9.29 -10.70
C ASP A 59 -4.31 9.51 -11.84
N ASP A 60 -5.06 10.61 -11.74
CA ASP A 60 -6.12 10.94 -12.69
C ASP A 60 -5.59 11.23 -14.11
N GLY A 61 -4.30 11.56 -14.22
CA GLY A 61 -3.61 11.90 -15.47
C GLY A 61 -2.63 10.83 -15.96
N ASP A 62 -2.59 9.64 -15.33
CA ASP A 62 -1.71 8.53 -15.73
C ASP A 62 -0.22 8.93 -15.81
N THR A 63 0.29 9.58 -14.76
CA THR A 63 1.68 10.05 -14.67
C THR A 63 2.45 9.39 -13.54
N LEU A 64 1.77 9.05 -12.44
CA LEU A 64 2.39 8.47 -11.25
C LEU A 64 2.57 6.95 -11.39
N GLY A 65 1.67 6.28 -12.10
CA GLY A 65 1.68 4.85 -12.39
C GLY A 65 2.64 4.44 -13.51
N ASN A 66 2.89 5.34 -14.47
CA ASN A 66 3.75 5.10 -15.63
C ASN A 66 5.17 4.59 -15.30
N PRO A 67 5.92 5.18 -14.35
CA PRO A 67 7.23 4.67 -13.95
C PRO A 67 7.21 3.24 -13.42
N TYR A 68 6.03 2.74 -13.03
CA TYR A 68 5.84 1.39 -12.56
C TYR A 68 5.11 0.52 -13.59
N SER A 69 4.78 1.00 -14.80
CA SER A 69 3.99 0.24 -15.78
C SER A 69 2.65 -0.23 -15.19
N VAL A 70 1.91 0.68 -14.56
CA VAL A 70 0.53 0.43 -14.12
C VAL A 70 -0.39 0.64 -15.32
N GLU A 71 -0.90 -0.45 -15.90
CA GLU A 71 -1.76 -0.39 -17.09
C GLU A 71 -3.25 -0.59 -16.76
N ILE A 72 -3.56 -1.12 -15.57
CA ILE A 72 -4.92 -1.42 -15.13
C ILE A 72 -5.17 -0.75 -13.78
N LEU A 73 -6.38 -0.22 -13.58
CA LEU A 73 -6.81 0.37 -12.32
C LEU A 73 -8.05 -0.36 -11.75
N PRO A 74 -8.14 -0.54 -10.42
CA PRO A 74 -7.11 -0.25 -9.42
C PRO A 74 -5.93 -1.24 -9.50
N THR A 75 -4.74 -0.79 -9.12
CA THR A 75 -3.55 -1.65 -8.93
C THR A 75 -2.95 -1.44 -7.56
N LEU A 76 -2.59 -2.54 -6.90
CA LEU A 76 -1.86 -2.52 -5.64
C LEU A 76 -0.38 -2.80 -5.90
N ILE A 77 0.49 -1.97 -5.33
CA ILE A 77 1.93 -2.21 -5.30
C ILE A 77 2.40 -2.20 -3.85
N PHE A 78 3.11 -3.26 -3.48
CA PHE A 78 3.86 -3.30 -2.23
C PHE A 78 5.30 -2.89 -2.50
N PHE A 79 5.69 -1.77 -1.92
CA PHE A 79 7.06 -1.28 -1.94
C PHE A 79 7.79 -1.73 -0.68
N GLU A 80 8.99 -2.28 -0.86
CA GLU A 80 9.92 -2.58 0.22
C GLU A 80 11.24 -1.85 -0.04
N ASN A 81 11.65 -1.01 0.92
CA ASN A 81 12.82 -0.14 0.84
C ASN A 81 12.86 0.70 -0.45
N GLY A 82 11.70 1.24 -0.83
CA GLY A 82 11.53 2.07 -2.03
C GLY A 82 11.48 1.31 -3.37
N ALA A 83 11.63 -0.01 -3.37
CA ALA A 83 11.55 -0.85 -4.57
C ALA A 83 10.25 -1.65 -4.63
N VAL A 84 9.76 -1.95 -5.83
CA VAL A 84 8.59 -2.82 -6.03
C VAL A 84 8.95 -4.23 -5.59
N SER A 85 8.23 -4.76 -4.59
CA SER A 85 8.41 -6.12 -4.07
C SER A 85 7.28 -7.04 -4.54
N LYS A 86 6.04 -6.55 -4.54
CA LYS A 86 4.86 -7.29 -5.03
C LYS A 86 3.89 -6.37 -5.74
N ARG A 87 3.06 -6.97 -6.60
CA ARG A 87 2.00 -6.30 -7.37
C ARG A 87 0.76 -7.17 -7.42
N LEU A 88 -0.40 -6.52 -7.40
CA LEU A 88 -1.69 -7.10 -7.75
C LEU A 88 -2.46 -6.10 -8.61
N ASP A 89 -2.58 -6.43 -9.90
CA ASP A 89 -3.36 -5.63 -10.84
C ASP A 89 -4.83 -6.03 -10.77
N GLY A 90 -5.70 -5.05 -10.98
CA GLY A 90 -7.12 -5.29 -11.23
C GLY A 90 -7.34 -6.12 -12.50
N ILE A 91 -8.51 -6.75 -12.59
CA ILE A 91 -8.94 -7.41 -13.83
C ILE A 91 -9.67 -6.39 -14.69
N SER A 92 -9.29 -6.26 -15.97
CA SER A 92 -9.94 -5.32 -16.89
C SER A 92 -11.45 -5.53 -16.95
N GLY A 93 -12.22 -4.45 -16.77
CA GLY A 93 -13.68 -4.47 -16.72
C GLY A 93 -14.29 -5.06 -15.44
N ILE A 94 -13.49 -5.51 -14.48
CA ILE A 94 -13.98 -6.15 -13.24
C ILE A 94 -13.43 -5.48 -11.98
N GLY A 95 -12.14 -5.10 -11.96
CA GLY A 95 -11.45 -4.50 -10.82
C GLY A 95 -10.83 -5.53 -9.87
N LEU A 96 -10.76 -5.17 -8.59
CA LEU A 96 -10.28 -6.03 -7.50
C LEU A 96 -11.41 -6.34 -6.52
N ASN A 97 -11.38 -7.54 -5.94
CA ASN A 97 -12.29 -7.95 -4.86
C ASN A 97 -11.57 -8.05 -3.51
N GLU A 98 -12.36 -8.19 -2.43
CA GLU A 98 -11.86 -8.23 -1.05
C GLU A 98 -10.97 -9.46 -0.78
N THR A 99 -11.27 -10.62 -1.37
CA THR A 99 -10.44 -11.83 -1.20
C THR A 99 -9.05 -11.65 -1.82
N GLN A 100 -8.98 -11.18 -3.06
CA GLN A 100 -7.70 -10.89 -3.74
C GLN A 100 -6.88 -9.88 -2.93
N PHE A 101 -7.53 -8.85 -2.41
CA PHE A 101 -6.88 -7.84 -1.59
C PHE A 101 -6.35 -8.42 -0.26
N GLU A 102 -7.16 -9.19 0.46
CA GLU A 102 -6.73 -9.79 1.72
C GLU A 102 -5.56 -10.77 1.53
N ASP A 103 -5.59 -11.57 0.46
CA ASP A 103 -4.50 -12.49 0.14
C ASP A 103 -3.22 -11.73 -0.22
N PHE A 104 -3.34 -10.63 -0.97
CA PHE A 104 -2.22 -9.74 -1.26
C PHE A 104 -1.62 -9.16 0.01
N VAL A 105 -2.44 -8.58 0.90
CA VAL A 105 -1.99 -7.97 2.17
C VAL A 105 -1.33 -9.00 3.07
N LYS A 106 -1.89 -10.21 3.21
CA LYS A 106 -1.29 -11.30 3.99
C LYS A 106 0.05 -11.75 3.42
N SER A 107 0.23 -11.65 2.10
CA SER A 107 1.49 -11.99 1.45
C SER A 107 2.57 -10.92 1.64
N CYS A 108 2.21 -9.69 2.05
CA CYS A 108 3.13 -8.61 2.34
C CYS A 108 3.72 -8.80 3.74
N PRO A 109 5.04 -9.00 3.89
CA PRO A 109 5.61 -9.24 5.20
C PRO A 109 5.42 -7.99 6.08
N VAL A 110 4.69 -8.12 7.18
CA VAL A 110 4.63 -7.05 8.18
C VAL A 110 6.04 -6.81 8.73
N PRO A 111 6.41 -5.56 9.09
CA PRO A 111 7.58 -5.38 9.94
C PRO A 111 7.34 -6.25 11.17
N LEU A 112 8.21 -7.24 11.41
CA LEU A 112 8.30 -7.87 12.72
C LEU A 112 8.39 -6.70 13.68
N LYS A 113 7.40 -6.57 14.58
CA LYS A 113 7.45 -5.60 15.67
C LYS A 113 8.88 -5.59 16.14
N ARG A 114 9.50 -4.40 16.17
CA ARG A 114 10.78 -4.17 16.82
C ARG A 114 10.74 -4.96 18.12
N LEU A 115 11.40 -6.14 18.15
CA LEU A 115 11.62 -6.92 19.35
C LEU A 115 12.58 -6.08 20.17
N ALA A 116 12.06 -5.02 20.78
CA ALA A 116 12.77 -4.25 21.76
C ALA A 116 12.80 -5.10 23.03
N SER A 117 13.78 -6.01 23.04
CA SER A 117 14.73 -6.20 24.13
C SER A 117 14.16 -6.24 25.55
N THR A 118 13.68 -7.40 25.97
CA THR A 118 14.07 -7.88 27.31
C THR A 118 15.37 -8.65 27.13
N LYS A 119 16.49 -7.94 27.27
CA LYS A 119 17.80 -8.57 27.45
C LYS A 119 17.68 -9.57 28.59
N ALA A 120 18.23 -10.76 28.35
CA ALA A 120 18.53 -11.75 29.37
C ALA A 120 19.14 -11.09 30.61
N LEU A 121 18.49 -11.26 31.76
CA LEU A 121 19.20 -11.16 33.04
C LEU A 121 19.89 -12.49 33.25
N THR A 122 21.09 -12.59 32.70
CA THR A 122 22.03 -13.65 33.03
C THR A 122 22.45 -13.52 34.49
N ILE A 123 22.41 -14.66 35.15
CA ILE A 123 22.81 -14.99 36.50
C ILE A 123 24.22 -14.43 36.81
N ARG A 124 24.34 -13.70 37.92
CA ARG A 124 25.53 -13.62 38.79
C ARG A 124 24.92 -13.71 40.19
N GLY A 125 25.06 -14.83 40.89
CA GLY A 125 26.28 -15.26 41.56
C GLY A 125 26.07 -14.98 43.03
#